data_AF-A0AAQ3PUJ2-F1
#
_entry.id   AF-A0AAQ3PUJ2-F1
#
_cell.length_a   1.000
_cell.length_b   1.000
_cell.length_c   1.000
_cell.angle_alpha   90.00
_cell.angle_beta   90.00
_cell.angle_gamma   90.00
#
_symmetry.space_group_name_H-M   'P 1'
#
loop_
_entity.id
_entity.type
_entity.pdbx_description
1 polymer ?
#
loop_
_entity_poly.entity_id
_entity_poly.type
_entity_poly.pdbx_seq_one_letter_code
_entity_poly.pdbx_strand_id
1 'polypeptide(L)'
;MMMSMLISGPHQPGNDIDVYLRPLVDDLKKLWSEGIEVYDGYKRETFTHRGMLFCTINDLPASRCLSGQCKGEKDCAHCLDDTETLWLNNSKKQVYLRNRCLLVKAHGYRKMKSQFDGTRETASAPQHFSREYVYNHVKDLDVIFGKKVKLGKRKRADKGSIAKPSGKRSQFYGSYLTGRT
;
A
#
# COMPACT_ATOMS: atom_id res chain seq x y z
N MET A 1 17.48 10.97 12.85
CA MET A 1 16.41 11.99 12.80
C MET A 1 15.10 11.30 12.47
N MET A 2 14.01 11.59 13.19
CA MET A 2 12.69 11.02 12.90
C MET A 2 11.84 12.11 12.24
N MET A 3 11.43 11.91 10.99
CA MET A 3 10.50 12.82 10.31
C MET A 3 9.08 12.29 10.51
N SER A 4 8.25 13.05 11.23
CA SER A 4 6.83 12.74 11.43
C SER A 4 5.98 13.65 10.56
N MET A 5 5.11 13.07 9.75
CA MET A 5 4.11 13.81 8.98
C MET A 5 2.72 13.47 9.54
N LEU A 6 2.03 14.48 10.07
CA LEU A 6 0.66 14.35 10.55
C LEU A 6 -0.29 14.94 9.50
N ILE A 7 -1.14 14.10 8.92
CA ILE A 7 -2.19 14.55 8.00
C ILE A 7 -3.47 14.67 8.80
N SER A 8 -3.74 15.87 9.28
CA SER A 8 -4.96 16.19 10.01
C SER A 8 -6.13 16.39 9.04
N GLY A 9 -7.24 15.70 9.30
CA GLY A 9 -8.47 15.89 8.58
C GLY A 9 -9.58 14.95 9.06
N PRO A 10 -10.86 15.32 8.86
CA PRO A 10 -11.99 14.46 9.23
C PRO A 10 -12.08 13.18 8.37
N HIS A 11 -11.30 13.11 7.28
CA HIS A 11 -11.36 12.02 6.30
C HIS A 11 -9.96 11.57 5.87
N GLN A 12 -9.85 10.28 5.59
CA GLN A 12 -8.64 9.69 4.99
C GLN A 12 -8.32 10.36 3.64
N PRO A 13 -7.07 10.77 3.38
CA PRO A 13 -6.68 11.48 2.14
C PRO A 13 -6.92 10.64 0.88
N GLY A 14 -6.85 9.31 0.99
CA GLY A 14 -7.12 8.41 -0.12
C GLY A 14 -6.09 8.61 -1.24
N ASN A 15 -6.55 8.93 -2.45
CA ASN A 15 -5.67 9.24 -3.57
C ASN A 15 -4.87 10.53 -3.36
N ASP A 16 -5.35 11.50 -2.57
CA ASP A 16 -4.69 12.81 -2.41
C ASP A 16 -3.44 12.72 -1.50
N ILE A 17 -3.11 11.53 -0.98
CA ILE A 17 -1.92 11.26 -0.16
C ILE A 17 -0.61 11.61 -0.91
N ASP A 18 -0.65 11.48 -2.24
CA ASP A 18 0.43 11.86 -3.16
C ASP A 18 0.77 13.35 -3.11
N VAL A 19 -0.23 14.21 -3.02
CA VAL A 19 -0.07 15.66 -2.91
C VAL A 19 0.61 16.02 -1.60
N TYR A 20 0.20 15.40 -0.49
CA TYR A 20 0.77 15.68 0.83
C TYR A 20 2.23 15.24 0.95
N LEU A 21 2.61 14.17 0.25
CA LEU A 21 3.94 13.61 0.38
C LEU A 21 4.94 14.16 -0.63
N ARG A 22 4.50 14.83 -1.70
CA ARG A 22 5.41 15.44 -2.69
C ARG A 22 6.51 16.29 -2.05
N PRO A 23 6.23 17.21 -1.09
CA PRO A 23 7.29 17.97 -0.41
C PRO A 23 8.30 17.07 0.31
N LEU A 24 7.82 16.01 0.98
CA LEU A 24 8.68 15.03 1.65
C LEU A 24 9.60 14.30 0.66
N VAL A 25 9.10 13.96 -0.53
CA VAL A 25 9.93 13.34 -1.58
C VAL A 25 11.02 14.27 -2.04
N ASP A 26 10.67 15.53 -2.28
CA ASP A 26 11.61 16.54 -2.77
C ASP A 26 12.71 16.79 -1.73
N ASP A 27 12.35 16.86 -0.44
CA ASP A 27 13.30 16.95 0.67
C ASP A 27 14.20 15.71 0.75
N LEU A 28 13.65 14.50 0.63
CA LEU A 28 14.42 13.26 0.64
C LEU A 28 15.38 13.17 -0.55
N LYS A 29 14.96 13.61 -1.74
CA LYS A 29 15.84 13.69 -2.92
C LYS A 29 16.98 14.66 -2.66
N LYS A 30 16.68 15.87 -2.18
CA LYS A 30 17.68 16.89 -1.85
C LYS A 30 18.68 16.39 -0.80
N LEU A 31 18.19 15.75 0.26
CA LEU A 31 19.01 15.14 1.31
C LEU A 31 19.95 14.06 0.77
N TRP A 32 19.53 13.30 -0.25
CA TRP A 32 20.33 12.22 -0.82
C TRP A 32 21.36 12.71 -1.84
N SER A 33 20.96 13.59 -2.77
CA SER A 33 21.81 14.04 -3.89
C SER A 33 22.82 15.10 -3.46
N GLU A 34 22.31 16.20 -2.91
CA GLU A 34 23.09 17.39 -2.56
C GLU A 34 23.52 17.34 -1.09
N GLY A 35 22.60 16.95 -0.22
CA GLY A 35 22.68 17.15 1.22
C GLY A 35 22.22 18.55 1.62
N ILE A 36 22.10 18.79 2.92
CA ILE A 36 21.78 20.10 3.48
C ILE A 36 22.86 20.49 4.49
N GLU A 37 23.21 21.77 4.57
CA GLU A 37 24.09 22.24 5.65
C GLU A 37 23.33 22.25 6.98
N VAL A 38 23.91 21.59 7.98
CA VAL A 38 23.40 21.54 9.35
C VAL A 38 24.53 21.93 10.29
N TYR A 39 24.20 22.69 11.33
CA TYR A 39 25.14 23.03 12.38
C TYR A 39 25.13 21.98 13.48
N ASP A 40 26.31 21.41 13.77
CA ASP A 40 26.52 20.52 14.92
C ASP A 40 26.74 21.36 16.18
N GLY A 41 25.75 21.38 17.09
CA GLY A 41 25.85 22.12 18.35
C GLY A 41 26.93 21.60 19.31
N TYR A 42 27.30 20.31 19.22
CA TYR A 42 28.33 19.71 20.06
C TYR A 42 29.73 20.07 19.57
N LYS A 43 29.98 19.92 18.25
CA LYS A 43 31.27 20.23 17.64
C LYS A 43 31.45 21.71 17.27
N ARG A 44 30.36 22.48 17.27
CA ARG A 44 30.32 23.91 16.88
C ARG A 44 30.80 24.16 15.45
N GLU A 45 30.51 23.23 14.54
CA GLU A 45 30.88 23.29 13.13
C GLU A 45 29.66 23.06 12.23
N THR A 46 29.69 23.62 11.01
CA THR A 46 28.72 23.26 9.97
C THR A 46 29.23 22.06 9.19
N PHE A 47 28.32 21.15 8.85
CA PHE A 47 28.62 20.01 8.00
C PHE A 47 27.45 19.72 7.05
N THR A 48 27.76 19.07 5.93
CA THR A 48 26.73 18.64 4.98
C THR A 48 26.08 17.34 5.49
N HIS A 49 24.83 17.42 5.91
CA HIS A 49 24.03 16.27 6.29
C HIS A 49 23.38 15.64 5.05
N ARG A 50 23.67 14.35 4.84
CA ARG A 50 22.95 13.51 3.88
C ARG A 50 22.11 12.49 4.61
N GLY A 51 20.91 12.27 4.11
CA GLY A 51 19.92 11.38 4.71
C GLY A 51 19.29 10.46 3.68
N MET A 52 18.88 9.28 4.12
CA MET A 52 18.09 8.36 3.33
C MET A 52 16.90 7.83 4.13
N LEU A 53 15.81 7.52 3.44
CA LEU A 53 14.66 6.85 4.04
C LEU A 53 14.99 5.37 4.26
N PHE A 54 15.11 4.96 5.52
CA PHE A 54 15.36 3.56 5.86
C PHE A 54 14.05 2.74 5.94
N CYS A 55 13.06 3.23 6.68
CA CYS A 55 11.75 2.59 6.81
C CYS A 55 10.64 3.61 7.08
N THR A 56 9.38 3.24 6.83
CA THR A 56 8.21 4.00 7.24
C THR A 56 7.41 3.18 8.26
N ILE A 57 6.93 3.83 9.32
CA ILE A 57 6.01 3.24 10.29
C ILE A 57 4.64 3.84 9.97
N ASN A 58 3.72 2.99 9.54
CA ASN A 58 2.36 3.38 9.15
C ASN A 58 1.34 2.48 9.85
N ASP A 59 0.18 3.04 10.18
CA ASP A 59 -0.97 2.24 10.58
C ASP A 59 -1.62 1.60 9.34
N LEU A 60 -2.53 0.64 9.54
CA LEU A 60 -3.17 -0.06 8.41
C LEU A 60 -3.90 0.91 7.45
N PRO A 61 -4.67 1.92 7.91
CA PRO A 61 -5.26 2.94 7.03
C PRO A 61 -4.25 3.74 6.20
N ALA A 62 -3.15 4.21 6.79
CA ALA A 62 -2.11 4.93 6.05
C ALA A 62 -1.39 3.99 5.10
N SER A 63 -1.10 2.75 5.51
CA SER A 63 -0.50 1.73 4.66
C SER A 63 -1.31 1.47 3.39
N ARG A 64 -2.65 1.42 3.50
CA ARG A 64 -3.56 1.31 2.34
C ARG A 64 -3.48 2.52 1.41
N CYS A 65 -3.40 3.72 1.98
CA CYS A 65 -3.22 4.94 1.18
C CYS A 65 -1.89 4.91 0.42
N LEU A 66 -0.81 4.55 1.11
CA LEU A 66 0.55 4.49 0.59
C LEU A 66 0.70 3.33 -0.41
N SER A 67 0.62 2.07 -0.01
CA SER A 67 0.70 0.94 -0.95
C SER A 67 -0.26 1.05 -2.13
N GLY A 68 -1.36 1.77 -1.93
CA GLY A 68 -2.42 1.94 -2.87
C GLY A 68 -3.12 0.64 -3.24
N GLN A 69 -2.89 -0.37 -2.40
CA GLN A 69 -3.71 -1.55 -2.29
C GLN A 69 -5.14 -1.07 -2.00
N CYS A 70 -6.00 -1.42 -2.94
CA CYS A 70 -7.33 -0.87 -2.99
C CYS A 70 -8.18 -1.48 -1.89
N LYS A 71 -8.97 -0.61 -1.28
CA LYS A 71 -10.27 -0.95 -0.68
C LYS A 71 -10.98 -1.98 -1.56
N GLY A 72 -11.07 -3.22 -1.10
CA GLY A 72 -11.62 -4.31 -1.89
C GLY A 72 -11.42 -5.67 -1.24
N GLU A 73 -11.67 -6.71 -2.02
CA GLU A 73 -11.70 -8.07 -1.51
C GLU A 73 -10.31 -8.61 -1.14
N LYS A 74 -9.24 -8.07 -1.73
CA LYS A 74 -7.85 -8.52 -1.55
C LYS A 74 -6.96 -7.46 -0.90
N ASP A 75 -7.17 -7.24 0.40
CA ASP A 75 -6.57 -6.12 1.16
C ASP A 75 -5.40 -6.54 2.06
N CYS A 76 -4.98 -7.82 2.02
CA CYS A 76 -3.86 -8.27 2.82
C CYS A 76 -2.53 -7.90 2.15
N ALA A 77 -1.75 -7.03 2.78
CA ALA A 77 -0.44 -6.61 2.27
C ALA A 77 0.58 -7.77 2.16
N HIS A 78 0.36 -8.86 2.88
CA HIS A 78 1.20 -10.06 2.81
C HIS A 78 0.75 -11.04 1.74
N CYS A 79 -0.56 -11.31 1.64
CA CYS A 79 -1.08 -12.31 0.72
C CYS A 79 -1.34 -11.75 -0.68
N LEU A 80 -1.54 -10.43 -0.81
CA LEU A 80 -1.92 -9.76 -2.06
C LEU A 80 -3.01 -10.52 -2.82
N ASP A 81 -2.69 -11.04 -4.00
CA ASP A 81 -3.61 -11.78 -4.85
C ASP A 81 -4.02 -13.15 -4.29
N ASP A 82 -3.25 -13.71 -3.36
CA ASP A 82 -3.54 -14.96 -2.65
C ASP A 82 -4.49 -14.75 -1.46
N THR A 83 -4.95 -13.52 -1.22
CA THR A 83 -5.95 -13.23 -0.19
C THR A 83 -7.26 -13.91 -0.54
N GLU A 84 -7.66 -14.87 0.30
CA GLU A 84 -8.99 -15.48 0.22
C GLU A 84 -9.94 -14.86 1.25
N THR A 85 -11.17 -14.66 0.79
CA THR A 85 -12.21 -13.99 1.55
C THR A 85 -13.52 -14.73 1.47
N LEU A 86 -14.32 -14.53 2.50
CA LEU A 86 -15.69 -15.00 2.56
C LEU A 86 -16.61 -13.85 2.92
N TRP A 87 -17.64 -13.66 2.12
CA TRP A 87 -18.74 -12.76 2.45
C TRP A 87 -19.75 -13.48 3.35
N LEU A 88 -19.92 -12.99 4.58
CA LEU A 88 -20.93 -13.49 5.49
C LEU A 88 -22.26 -12.77 5.25
N ASN A 89 -23.22 -13.46 4.63
CA ASN A 89 -24.52 -12.90 4.26
C ASN A 89 -25.29 -12.29 5.44
N ASN A 90 -25.28 -12.97 6.59
CA ASN A 90 -26.06 -12.55 7.76
C ASN A 90 -25.48 -11.29 8.42
N SER A 91 -24.16 -11.19 8.54
CA SER A 91 -23.50 -10.04 9.15
C SER A 91 -23.14 -8.93 8.17
N LYS A 92 -23.27 -9.18 6.86
CA LYS A 92 -22.83 -8.29 5.77
C LYS A 92 -21.38 -7.84 5.94
N LYS A 93 -20.52 -8.79 6.35
CA LYS A 93 -19.09 -8.56 6.59
C LYS A 93 -18.26 -9.47 5.70
N GLN A 94 -17.16 -8.93 5.20
CA GLN A 94 -16.12 -9.71 4.55
C GLN A 94 -15.14 -10.19 5.61
N VAL A 95 -14.81 -11.48 5.59
CA VAL A 95 -13.86 -12.10 6.50
C VAL A 95 -12.68 -12.62 5.69
N TYR A 96 -11.47 -12.31 6.15
CA TYR A 96 -10.25 -12.90 5.60
C TYR A 96 -10.08 -14.30 6.16
N LEU A 97 -10.09 -15.29 5.26
CA LEU A 97 -9.90 -16.68 5.61
C LEU A 97 -8.43 -17.07 5.50
N ARG A 98 -8.15 -18.35 5.76
CA ARG A 98 -6.82 -18.96 5.57
C ARG A 98 -5.70 -18.39 6.44
N ASN A 99 -5.98 -17.69 7.53
CA ASN A 99 -4.96 -17.33 8.53
C ASN A 99 -4.13 -18.54 9.03
N ARG A 100 -4.71 -19.74 9.03
CA ARG A 100 -4.02 -20.99 9.42
C ARG A 100 -2.90 -21.42 8.47
N CYS A 101 -2.87 -20.94 7.23
CA CYS A 101 -1.81 -21.29 6.27
C CYS A 101 -0.45 -20.68 6.67
N LEU A 102 -0.44 -19.69 7.56
CA LEU A 102 0.77 -19.11 8.13
C LEU A 102 1.38 -19.97 9.25
N LEU A 103 0.61 -20.89 9.85
CA LEU A 103 1.11 -21.80 10.89
C LEU A 103 2.01 -22.87 10.26
N VAL A 104 2.89 -23.51 11.03
CA VAL A 104 3.70 -24.65 10.52
C VAL A 104 2.78 -25.78 10.01
N LYS A 105 3.16 -26.50 8.94
CA LYS A 105 2.31 -27.56 8.33
C LYS A 105 1.85 -28.64 9.32
N ALA A 106 2.68 -28.98 10.31
CA ALA A 106 2.34 -29.95 11.34
C ALA A 106 1.37 -29.43 12.42
N HIS A 107 1.09 -28.13 12.45
CA HIS A 107 0.31 -27.50 13.51
C HIS A 107 -1.12 -28.05 13.59
N GLY A 108 -1.57 -28.44 14.79
CA GLY A 108 -2.86 -29.10 15.01
C GLY A 108 -4.07 -28.32 14.46
N TYR A 109 -4.06 -26.99 14.58
CA TYR A 109 -5.16 -26.13 14.13
C TYR A 109 -5.44 -26.25 12.62
N ARG A 110 -4.44 -26.61 11.80
CA ARG A 110 -4.65 -26.86 10.37
C ARG A 110 -5.59 -28.03 10.09
N LYS A 111 -5.76 -28.95 11.05
CA LYS A 111 -6.63 -30.14 10.92
C LYS A 111 -8.03 -29.94 11.50
N MET A 112 -8.26 -28.88 12.28
CA MET A 112 -9.46 -28.69 13.10
C MET A 112 -10.66 -28.12 12.31
N LYS A 113 -11.07 -28.78 11.23
CA LYS A 113 -12.11 -28.26 10.31
C LYS A 113 -13.41 -27.79 10.99
N SER A 114 -13.84 -28.48 12.05
CA SER A 114 -15.10 -28.20 12.75
C SER A 114 -15.11 -26.90 13.55
N GLN A 115 -13.95 -26.43 14.01
CA GLN A 115 -13.82 -25.21 14.83
C GLN A 115 -13.67 -23.93 13.99
N PHE A 116 -13.60 -24.07 12.68
CA PHE A 116 -13.32 -22.97 11.77
C PHE A 116 -14.26 -23.02 10.56
N ASP A 117 -13.73 -22.99 9.34
CA ASP A 117 -14.43 -22.87 8.05
C ASP A 117 -14.85 -24.20 7.43
N GLY A 118 -14.82 -25.31 8.17
CA GLY A 118 -15.21 -26.62 7.65
C GLY A 118 -14.16 -27.30 6.75
N THR A 119 -13.01 -26.65 6.52
CA THR A 119 -11.92 -27.18 5.68
C THR A 119 -10.68 -27.58 6.49
N ARG A 120 -9.85 -28.46 5.93
CA ARG A 120 -8.51 -28.76 6.46
C ARG A 120 -7.48 -27.96 5.66
N GLU A 121 -6.60 -27.24 6.36
CA GLU A 121 -5.59 -26.39 5.73
C GLU A 121 -4.34 -27.20 5.36
N THR A 122 -4.20 -27.51 4.07
CA THR A 122 -3.05 -28.26 3.53
C THR A 122 -2.07 -27.38 2.76
N ALA A 123 -2.48 -26.17 2.39
CA ALA A 123 -1.68 -25.29 1.56
C ALA A 123 -0.44 -24.75 2.31
N SER A 124 0.55 -24.34 1.53
CA SER A 124 1.70 -23.59 2.04
C SER A 124 1.27 -22.16 2.41
N ALA A 125 2.11 -21.48 3.20
CA ALA A 125 1.93 -20.06 3.41
C ALA A 125 1.98 -19.30 2.06
N PRO A 126 1.26 -18.18 1.93
CA PRO A 126 1.31 -17.31 0.76
C PRO A 126 2.74 -16.94 0.44
N GLN A 127 3.05 -16.83 -0.85
CA GLN A 127 4.41 -16.53 -1.26
C GLN A 127 4.76 -15.10 -0.85
N HIS A 128 5.93 -14.91 -0.24
CA HIS A 128 6.48 -13.58 -0.11
C HIS A 128 6.86 -13.08 -1.51
N PHE A 129 6.20 -12.00 -1.94
CA PHE A 129 6.50 -11.39 -3.23
C PHE A 129 7.86 -10.72 -3.19
N SER A 130 8.74 -11.09 -4.12
CA SER A 130 10.06 -10.46 -4.25
C SER A 130 9.92 -9.00 -4.68
N ARG A 131 10.96 -8.20 -4.40
CA ARG A 131 11.00 -6.80 -4.85
C ARG A 131 10.84 -6.70 -6.36
N GLU A 132 11.49 -7.58 -7.10
CA GLU A 132 11.46 -7.63 -8.57
C GLU A 132 10.06 -7.97 -9.08
N TYR A 133 9.37 -8.90 -8.42
CA TYR A 133 7.98 -9.24 -8.75
C TYR A 133 7.07 -8.02 -8.63
N VAL A 134 7.14 -7.34 -7.47
CA VAL A 134 6.34 -6.14 -7.20
C VAL A 134 6.69 -5.03 -8.18
N TYR A 135 7.98 -4.78 -8.39
CA TYR A 135 8.48 -3.75 -9.32
C TYR A 135 7.95 -3.96 -10.75
N ASN A 136 8.06 -5.18 -11.28
CA ASN A 136 7.61 -5.48 -12.63
C ASN A 136 6.10 -5.31 -12.81
N HIS A 137 5.30 -5.49 -11.76
CA HIS A 137 3.85 -5.25 -11.81
C HIS A 137 3.47 -3.77 -11.77
N VAL A 138 4.32 -2.92 -11.19
CA VAL A 138 4.02 -1.49 -11.01
C VAL A 138 4.73 -0.58 -11.99
N LYS A 139 5.78 -1.05 -12.68
CA LYS A 139 6.66 -0.19 -13.49
C LYS A 139 6.02 0.47 -14.70
N ASP A 140 5.01 -0.16 -15.28
CA ASP A 140 4.35 0.29 -16.51
C ASP A 140 2.94 0.84 -16.25
N LEU A 141 2.59 1.10 -14.99
CA LEU A 141 1.31 1.71 -14.66
C LEU A 141 1.30 3.19 -15.07
N ASP A 142 0.26 3.58 -15.81
CA ASP A 142 -0.05 4.99 -16.07
C ASP A 142 -0.80 5.59 -14.86
N VAL A 143 -0.19 6.59 -14.24
CA VAL A 143 -0.48 7.06 -12.88
C VAL A 143 -1.05 8.47 -12.96
N ILE A 144 -2.29 8.64 -12.52
CA ILE A 144 -2.97 9.95 -12.46
C ILE A 144 -3.00 10.43 -11.01
N PHE A 145 -2.25 11.49 -10.72
CA PHE A 145 -2.18 12.10 -9.39
C PHE A 145 -3.43 12.92 -9.02
N GLY A 146 -3.78 12.90 -7.74
CA GLY A 146 -4.93 13.61 -7.17
C GLY A 146 -6.31 13.16 -7.67
N LYS A 147 -7.37 13.74 -7.10
CA LYS A 147 -8.75 13.56 -7.61
C LYS A 147 -8.99 14.42 -8.85
N LYS A 148 -9.50 13.81 -9.93
CA LYS A 148 -10.13 14.58 -11.02
C LYS A 148 -11.31 15.37 -10.48
N VAL A 149 -11.23 16.70 -10.52
CA VAL A 149 -12.38 17.58 -10.28
C VAL A 149 -13.39 17.29 -11.38
N LYS A 150 -14.55 16.71 -11.02
CA LYS A 150 -15.66 16.55 -11.96
C LYS A 150 -16.26 17.93 -12.24
N LEU A 151 -15.76 18.64 -13.23
CA LEU A 151 -16.57 19.66 -13.90
C LEU A 151 -17.73 18.94 -14.60
N GLY A 152 -18.97 19.27 -14.18
CA GLY A 152 -20.25 19.03 -14.85
C GLY A 152 -20.45 17.69 -15.59
N LYS A 153 -21.42 16.89 -15.14
CA LYS A 153 -21.87 15.65 -15.82
C LYS A 153 -22.17 15.89 -17.31
N ARG A 154 -21.39 15.32 -18.24
CA ARG A 154 -21.85 15.02 -19.62
C ARG A 154 -22.40 13.58 -19.67
N LYS A 155 -23.57 13.42 -20.29
CA LYS A 155 -24.32 12.17 -20.45
C LYS A 155 -23.44 11.07 -21.06
N ARG A 156 -23.54 9.84 -20.52
CA ARG A 156 -22.86 8.64 -21.05
C ARG A 156 -23.49 8.25 -22.38
N ALA A 157 -22.68 8.19 -23.44
CA ALA A 157 -22.97 7.38 -24.62
C ALA A 157 -22.53 5.94 -24.33
N ASP A 158 -23.38 4.99 -24.73
CA ASP A 158 -23.21 3.57 -24.55
C ASP A 158 -22.03 3.05 -25.38
N LYS A 159 -21.08 2.37 -24.75
CA LYS A 159 -20.03 1.59 -25.43
C LYS A 159 -19.76 0.32 -24.64
N GLY A 160 -19.79 -0.78 -25.39
CA GLY A 160 -19.83 -2.17 -24.95
C GLY A 160 -18.83 -2.56 -23.85
N SER A 161 -19.23 -3.59 -23.12
CA SER A 161 -18.54 -4.18 -21.98
C SER A 161 -17.20 -4.79 -22.37
N ILE A 162 -16.13 -4.02 -22.19
CA ILE A 162 -14.80 -4.57 -21.93
C ILE A 162 -14.65 -4.64 -20.41
N ALA A 163 -14.36 -5.84 -19.89
CA ALA A 163 -14.11 -6.08 -18.48
C ALA A 163 -13.00 -5.13 -17.98
N LYS A 164 -13.39 -4.15 -17.16
CA LYS A 164 -12.46 -3.24 -16.50
C LYS A 164 -11.83 -3.95 -15.31
N PRO A 165 -10.51 -3.87 -15.09
CA PRO A 165 -9.90 -4.36 -13.86
C PRO A 165 -10.59 -3.69 -12.66
N SER A 166 -11.11 -4.48 -11.75
CA SER A 166 -11.77 -4.03 -10.54
C SER A 166 -10.72 -3.52 -9.54
N GLY A 167 -10.57 -2.21 -9.44
CA GLY A 167 -9.79 -1.56 -8.37
C GLY A 167 -9.12 -0.26 -8.81
N LYS A 168 -9.31 0.82 -8.05
CA LYS A 168 -8.56 2.08 -8.24
C LYS A 168 -7.22 1.97 -7.50
N ARG A 169 -6.20 1.47 -8.20
CA ARG A 169 -4.84 1.30 -7.65
C ARG A 169 -4.26 2.67 -7.31
N SER A 170 -4.03 2.92 -6.02
CA SER A 170 -3.23 4.06 -5.58
C SER A 170 -1.74 3.72 -5.74
N GLN A 171 -0.91 4.74 -5.74
CA GLN A 171 0.28 4.86 -6.58
C GLN A 171 1.58 4.92 -5.77
N PHE A 172 1.50 4.91 -4.44
CA PHE A 172 2.65 5.31 -3.63
C PHE A 172 3.74 4.25 -3.52
N TYR A 173 3.50 3.00 -3.89
CA TYR A 173 4.59 2.02 -4.01
C TYR A 173 5.18 1.97 -5.43
N GLY A 174 4.42 2.30 -6.47
CA GLY A 174 4.86 2.19 -7.86
C GLY A 174 5.80 3.30 -8.32
N SER A 175 5.49 4.56 -8.01
CA SER A 175 6.28 5.71 -8.45
C SER A 175 7.68 5.76 -7.82
N TYR A 176 7.80 5.34 -6.55
CA TYR A 176 9.09 5.30 -5.84
C TYR A 176 10.02 4.20 -6.32
N LEU A 177 9.46 3.03 -6.64
CA LEU A 177 10.27 1.94 -7.17
C LEU A 177 10.75 2.23 -8.60
N THR A 178 10.04 3.10 -9.34
CA THR A 178 10.28 3.35 -10.78
C THR A 178 10.99 4.64 -11.09
N GLY A 179 11.15 5.53 -10.11
CA GLY A 179 11.76 6.84 -10.30
C GLY A 179 10.95 7.77 -11.22
N ARG A 180 9.72 7.40 -11.58
CA ARG A 180 8.80 8.23 -12.37
C ARG A 180 8.00 9.10 -11.40
N THR A 181 8.52 10.28 -11.11
CA THR A 181 7.81 11.39 -10.44
C THR A 181 7.94 12.63 -11.30
#